data_AF-A0A3L7Q282-F1
#
_entry.id   AF-A0A3L7Q282-F1
#
_cell.length_a   1.000
_cell.length_b   1.000
_cell.length_c   1.000
_cell.angle_alpha   90.00
_cell.angle_beta   90.00
_cell.angle_gamma   90.00
#
_symmetry.space_group_name_H-M   'P 1'
#
loop_
_entity.id
_entity.type
_entity.pdbx_description
1 polymer ?
#
loop_
_entity_poly.entity_id
_entity_poly.type
_entity_poly.pdbx_seq_one_letter_code
_entity_poly.pdbx_strand_id
1 'polypeptide(L)'
;KVMKDGIKLGAGDIIDGTFISKTALVCFLEEQVADARANGTLFSIHMKATMMKVSDPIIFGHAVKAFFKPVFAKHAAALAKVGVDVNNGFGDLVAKIAGLPDAERAAIEADIKAVFDGGPAIAMVDSDKGITNLHVPSDVIIDASMPAMIREGGRMWNAQGKTQDAKCVIPDRAYAGVYEAVFEDCKAHGAYDPKTMGSVPNVGLMAQKAEEYGSHDKTFELKVAGTMRVVDASGAVLMQHAVEPGDIWRACVTTDAAIKDWVKLAVTRARASGLPAVFWLDATRPHDAELIRKVQAYLPLHDTKGLEFHTLDPKSACAFSLKRIRQGLDTISCTGNVLRDYLTDLFPILELGTSAKMLSIVPLMAGGGLFETGAGGTAPRHIQQFLQENSLRWDSLGEFMALGASLEHMALVTGSTRAKAMAEAMDWAVGQYLVNNKAPQRKVGDLDNRGSHFYVALYWAQALAKQTTDPALAKTFAGLAADLTANEATIVGELNAAQGTPVDIGGYFHPDCAKADAALRPSQTLNAILKGQAVAALA
;
A
#
# COMPACT_ATOMS: atom_id res chain seq x y z
N LYS A 1 -16.28 9.55 -32.09
CA LYS A 1 -16.99 9.63 -30.78
C LYS A 1 -16.07 10.35 -29.81
N VAL A 2 -16.54 11.38 -29.11
CA VAL A 2 -15.77 12.00 -28.03
C VAL A 2 -15.87 11.10 -26.80
N MET A 3 -14.72 10.68 -26.26
CA MET A 3 -14.67 9.80 -25.08
C MET A 3 -14.62 10.60 -23.77
N LYS A 4 -13.95 11.75 -23.80
CA LYS A 4 -13.84 12.71 -22.70
C LYS A 4 -13.62 14.09 -23.29
N ASP A 5 -14.26 15.09 -22.69
CA ASP A 5 -14.09 16.50 -23.02
C ASP A 5 -13.62 17.27 -21.78
N GLY A 6 -13.08 18.47 -21.98
CA GLY A 6 -12.72 19.41 -20.92
C GLY A 6 -11.50 19.01 -20.08
N ILE A 7 -10.52 18.30 -20.68
CA ILE A 7 -9.24 18.03 -20.03
C ILE A 7 -8.45 19.34 -19.97
N LYS A 8 -8.35 19.94 -18.78
CA LYS A 8 -7.60 21.18 -18.57
C LYS A 8 -6.12 20.85 -18.36
N LEU A 9 -5.26 21.49 -19.16
CA LEU A 9 -3.81 21.41 -19.04
C LEU A 9 -3.24 22.82 -18.87
N GLY A 10 -2.30 22.97 -17.94
CA GLY A 10 -1.49 24.16 -17.75
C GLY A 10 -0.24 24.16 -18.64
N ALA A 11 0.41 25.33 -18.74
CA ALA A 11 1.68 25.44 -19.44
C ALA A 11 2.74 24.58 -18.73
N GLY A 12 3.37 23.67 -19.47
CA GLY A 12 4.40 22.78 -18.96
C GLY A 12 3.88 21.49 -18.33
N ASP A 13 2.57 21.29 -18.24
CA ASP A 13 2.00 20.01 -17.83
C ASP A 13 2.35 18.90 -18.83
N ILE A 14 2.52 17.68 -18.32
CA ILE A 14 2.73 16.47 -19.11
C ILE A 14 1.38 15.77 -19.25
N ILE A 15 1.01 15.43 -20.48
CA ILE A 15 -0.07 14.51 -20.79
C ILE A 15 0.51 13.35 -21.59
N ASP A 16 0.19 12.13 -21.18
CA ASP A 16 0.55 10.90 -21.87
C ASP A 16 -0.70 10.07 -22.19
N GLY A 17 -0.60 9.25 -23.23
CA GLY A 17 -1.65 8.34 -23.65
C GLY A 17 -1.04 7.00 -24.03
N THR A 18 -1.68 5.91 -23.63
CA THR A 18 -1.24 4.55 -23.90
C THR A 18 -2.44 3.61 -23.99
N PHE A 19 -2.21 2.37 -24.41
CA PHE A 19 -3.22 1.33 -24.39
C PHE A 19 -2.63 -0.05 -24.14
N ILE A 20 -3.45 -0.94 -23.56
CA ILE A 20 -3.18 -2.38 -23.52
C ILE A 20 -4.04 -3.04 -24.60
N SER A 21 -3.37 -3.72 -25.52
CA SER A 21 -4.07 -4.55 -26.51
C SER A 21 -4.70 -5.75 -25.83
N LYS A 22 -6.01 -5.95 -26.01
CA LYS A 22 -6.72 -7.13 -25.49
C LYS A 22 -6.16 -8.41 -26.10
N THR A 23 -5.90 -8.40 -27.40
CA THR A 23 -5.40 -9.58 -28.13
C THR A 23 -4.05 -10.02 -27.55
N ALA A 24 -3.11 -9.07 -27.38
CA ALA A 24 -1.80 -9.37 -26.79
C ALA A 24 -1.92 -9.82 -25.33
N LEU A 25 -2.78 -9.15 -24.54
CA LEU A 25 -3.01 -9.51 -23.13
C LEU A 25 -3.55 -10.94 -22.98
N VAL A 26 -4.58 -11.31 -23.75
CA VAL A 26 -5.16 -12.65 -23.68
C VAL A 26 -4.14 -13.72 -24.11
N CYS A 27 -3.38 -13.47 -25.18
CA CYS A 27 -2.31 -14.38 -25.63
C CYS A 27 -1.27 -14.59 -24.51
N PHE A 28 -0.77 -13.50 -23.95
CA PHE A 28 0.18 -13.53 -22.84
C PHE A 28 -0.36 -14.30 -21.64
N LEU A 29 -1.59 -14.04 -21.20
CA LEU A 29 -2.18 -14.71 -20.04
C LEU A 29 -2.35 -16.22 -20.26
N GLU A 30 -2.82 -16.63 -21.45
CA GLU A 30 -2.94 -18.04 -21.80
C GLU A 30 -1.58 -18.74 -21.83
N GLU A 31 -0.56 -18.08 -22.40
CA GLU A 31 0.82 -18.57 -22.37
C GLU A 31 1.36 -18.70 -20.94
N GLN A 32 1.09 -17.72 -20.06
CA GLN A 32 1.56 -17.77 -18.67
C GLN A 32 0.87 -18.87 -17.86
N VAL A 33 -0.42 -19.15 -18.10
CA VAL A 33 -1.13 -20.29 -17.51
C VAL A 33 -0.51 -21.62 -17.97
N ALA A 34 -0.23 -21.75 -19.27
CA ALA A 34 0.41 -22.94 -19.82
C ALA A 34 1.84 -23.14 -19.29
N ASP A 35 2.64 -22.06 -19.19
CA ASP A 35 4.00 -22.10 -18.67
C ASP A 35 4.04 -22.44 -17.18
N ALA A 36 3.13 -21.87 -16.37
CA ALA A 36 3.01 -22.22 -14.96
C ALA A 36 2.75 -23.73 -14.77
N ARG A 37 1.93 -24.32 -15.66
CA ARG A 37 1.64 -25.76 -15.63
C ARG A 37 2.86 -26.57 -16.03
N ALA A 38 3.53 -26.20 -17.13
CA ALA A 38 4.70 -26.89 -17.63
C ALA A 38 5.85 -26.94 -16.61
N ASN A 39 6.00 -25.85 -15.85
CA ASN A 39 7.06 -25.71 -14.84
C ASN A 39 6.64 -26.14 -13.43
N GLY A 40 5.39 -26.58 -13.22
CA GLY A 40 4.91 -27.02 -11.90
C GLY A 40 4.88 -25.90 -10.84
N THR A 41 4.84 -24.63 -11.25
CA THR A 41 4.76 -23.47 -10.35
C THR A 41 3.32 -23.08 -10.10
N LEU A 42 3.04 -22.44 -8.96
CA LEU A 42 1.75 -21.79 -8.77
C LEU A 42 1.57 -20.67 -9.80
N PHE A 43 0.38 -20.57 -10.40
CA PHE A 43 -0.05 -19.38 -11.10
C PHE A 43 -0.49 -18.33 -10.07
N SER A 44 0.03 -17.11 -10.18
CA SER A 44 -0.48 -15.95 -9.43
C SER A 44 -0.54 -14.71 -10.32
N ILE A 45 -1.53 -13.85 -10.09
CA ILE A 45 -1.68 -12.54 -10.71
C ILE A 45 -1.69 -11.46 -9.63
N HIS A 46 -0.94 -10.40 -9.88
CA HIS A 46 -0.73 -9.31 -8.93
C HIS A 46 -1.16 -7.99 -9.58
N MET A 47 -2.25 -7.40 -9.10
CA MET A 47 -2.88 -6.20 -9.66
C MET A 47 -3.19 -5.19 -8.56
N LYS A 48 -3.73 -4.02 -8.90
CA LYS A 48 -4.19 -3.00 -7.95
C LYS A 48 -5.64 -2.62 -8.18
N ALA A 49 -6.52 -3.62 -8.26
CA ALA A 49 -7.91 -3.49 -8.73
C ALA A 49 -8.78 -2.49 -7.93
N THR A 50 -8.48 -2.27 -6.65
CA THR A 50 -9.19 -1.29 -5.81
C THR A 50 -8.89 0.15 -6.20
N MET A 51 -7.62 0.46 -6.47
CA MET A 51 -7.18 1.81 -6.86
C MET A 51 -7.38 2.02 -8.37
N MET A 52 -6.90 1.10 -9.20
CA MET A 52 -7.06 1.12 -10.65
C MET A 52 -8.43 0.59 -11.09
N LYS A 53 -9.49 1.19 -10.55
CA LYS A 53 -10.89 0.73 -10.60
C LYS A 53 -11.51 0.50 -11.99
N VAL A 54 -10.84 0.93 -13.07
CA VAL A 54 -11.31 0.73 -14.45
C VAL A 54 -10.45 -0.30 -15.18
N SER A 55 -9.13 -0.09 -15.26
CA SER A 55 -8.24 -0.97 -16.03
C SER A 55 -8.09 -2.35 -15.40
N ASP A 56 -7.79 -2.41 -14.11
CA ASP A 56 -7.31 -3.62 -13.47
C ASP A 56 -8.42 -4.68 -13.31
N PRO A 57 -9.69 -4.34 -12.98
CA PRO A 57 -10.78 -5.31 -13.02
C PRO A 57 -10.97 -5.96 -14.41
N ILE A 58 -10.75 -5.22 -15.50
CA ILE A 58 -10.87 -5.76 -16.86
C ILE A 58 -9.72 -6.74 -17.14
N ILE A 59 -8.49 -6.36 -16.79
CA ILE A 59 -7.30 -7.22 -16.93
C ILE A 59 -7.47 -8.49 -16.08
N PHE A 60 -7.96 -8.35 -14.85
CA PHE A 60 -8.24 -9.47 -13.95
C PHE A 60 -9.31 -10.40 -14.53
N GLY A 61 -10.40 -9.86 -15.08
CA GLY A 61 -11.43 -10.64 -15.76
C GLY A 61 -10.90 -11.42 -16.97
N HIS A 62 -9.93 -10.87 -17.70
CA HIS A 62 -9.21 -11.60 -18.74
C HIS A 62 -8.35 -12.75 -18.19
N ALA A 63 -7.71 -12.56 -17.03
CA ALA A 63 -6.96 -13.63 -16.37
C ALA A 63 -7.85 -14.78 -15.89
N VAL A 64 -9.02 -14.46 -15.32
CA VAL A 64 -10.04 -15.47 -14.96
C VAL A 64 -10.48 -16.26 -16.20
N LYS A 65 -10.76 -15.58 -17.31
CA LYS A 65 -11.14 -16.22 -18.58
C LYS A 65 -10.02 -17.08 -19.17
N ALA A 66 -8.77 -16.63 -19.11
CA ALA A 66 -7.63 -17.39 -19.60
C ALA A 66 -7.42 -18.68 -18.77
N PHE A 67 -7.49 -18.59 -17.44
CA PHE A 67 -7.35 -19.74 -16.55
C PHE A 67 -8.47 -20.78 -16.75
N PHE A 68 -9.72 -20.33 -16.83
CA PHE A 68 -10.91 -21.19 -17.01
C PHE A 68 -11.39 -21.25 -18.47
N LYS A 69 -10.50 -21.10 -19.45
CA LYS A 69 -10.86 -21.03 -20.87
C LYS A 69 -11.83 -22.13 -21.33
N PRO A 70 -11.65 -23.43 -20.98
CA PRO A 70 -12.58 -24.48 -21.37
C PRO A 70 -14.01 -24.28 -20.84
N VAL A 71 -14.15 -23.76 -19.60
CA VAL A 71 -15.45 -23.50 -18.96
C VAL A 71 -16.19 -22.40 -19.71
N PHE A 72 -15.51 -21.28 -20.01
CA PHE A 72 -16.11 -20.18 -20.77
C PHE A 72 -16.44 -20.57 -22.22
N ALA A 73 -15.61 -21.40 -22.86
CA ALA A 73 -15.86 -21.87 -24.21
C ALA A 73 -17.11 -22.77 -24.28
N LYS A 74 -17.29 -23.67 -23.30
CA LYS A 74 -18.39 -24.65 -23.28
C LYS A 74 -19.72 -24.06 -22.76
N HIS A 75 -19.67 -23.19 -21.76
CA HIS A 75 -20.85 -22.75 -21.00
C HIS A 75 -21.24 -21.28 -21.21
N ALA A 76 -20.72 -20.62 -22.24
CA ALA A 76 -20.91 -19.18 -22.48
C ALA A 76 -22.39 -18.73 -22.36
N ALA A 77 -23.32 -19.47 -22.95
CA ALA A 77 -24.74 -19.13 -22.93
C ALA A 77 -25.35 -19.23 -21.52
N ALA A 78 -25.03 -20.28 -20.77
CA ALA A 78 -25.51 -20.48 -19.40
C ALA A 78 -24.95 -19.42 -18.44
N LEU A 79 -23.65 -19.11 -18.55
CA LEU A 79 -22.99 -18.08 -17.75
C LEU A 79 -23.54 -16.67 -18.07
N ALA A 80 -23.83 -16.38 -19.34
CA ALA A 80 -24.46 -15.11 -19.74
C ALA A 80 -25.89 -14.97 -19.19
N LYS A 81 -26.67 -16.07 -19.15
CA LYS A 81 -28.04 -16.09 -18.64
C LYS A 81 -28.15 -15.66 -17.17
N VAL A 82 -27.18 -16.05 -16.34
CA VAL A 82 -27.12 -15.65 -14.92
C VAL A 82 -26.27 -14.40 -14.68
N GLY A 83 -25.78 -13.76 -15.75
CA GLY A 83 -25.08 -12.49 -15.69
C GLY A 83 -23.72 -12.54 -15.02
N VAL A 84 -22.94 -13.62 -15.21
CA VAL A 84 -21.58 -13.71 -14.67
C VAL A 84 -20.71 -12.54 -15.16
N ASP A 85 -20.07 -11.85 -14.22
CA ASP A 85 -19.12 -10.77 -14.46
C ASP A 85 -17.81 -11.06 -13.75
N VAL A 86 -16.88 -11.66 -14.49
CA VAL A 86 -15.55 -12.03 -13.98
C VAL A 86 -14.64 -10.84 -13.71
N ASN A 87 -15.04 -9.61 -14.05
CA ASN A 87 -14.31 -8.44 -13.57
C ASN A 87 -14.45 -8.30 -12.04
N ASN A 88 -15.48 -8.92 -11.45
CA ASN A 88 -15.64 -9.10 -9.99
C ASN A 88 -14.98 -10.38 -9.47
N GLY A 89 -14.28 -11.12 -10.35
CA GLY A 89 -13.53 -12.33 -10.06
C GLY A 89 -14.29 -13.64 -10.21
N PHE A 90 -13.56 -14.75 -10.01
CA PHE A 90 -14.10 -16.11 -10.09
C PHE A 90 -15.18 -16.38 -9.03
N GLY A 91 -15.14 -15.69 -7.88
CA GLY A 91 -16.18 -15.78 -6.86
C GLY A 91 -17.56 -15.36 -7.37
N ASP A 92 -17.63 -14.39 -8.30
CA ASP A 92 -18.89 -13.98 -8.93
C ASP A 92 -19.50 -15.10 -9.78
N LEU A 93 -18.65 -15.85 -10.51
CA LEU A 93 -19.09 -17.04 -11.25
C LEU A 93 -19.66 -18.08 -10.27
N VAL A 94 -18.89 -18.44 -9.23
CA VAL A 94 -19.30 -19.45 -8.23
C VAL A 94 -20.63 -19.07 -7.58
N ALA A 95 -20.82 -17.80 -7.23
CA ALA A 95 -22.07 -17.33 -6.63
C ALA A 95 -23.26 -17.41 -7.60
N LYS A 96 -23.09 -17.01 -8.87
CA LYS A 96 -24.19 -16.90 -9.83
C LYS A 96 -24.63 -18.22 -10.45
N ILE A 97 -23.75 -19.21 -10.56
CA ILE A 97 -24.15 -20.53 -11.07
C ILE A 97 -25.10 -21.26 -10.11
N ALA A 98 -25.20 -20.83 -8.85
CA ALA A 98 -26.22 -21.32 -7.91
C ALA A 98 -27.66 -21.01 -8.38
N GLY A 99 -27.84 -20.01 -9.24
CA GLY A 99 -29.12 -19.67 -9.85
C GLY A 99 -29.49 -20.51 -11.09
N LEU A 100 -28.64 -21.44 -11.53
CA LEU A 100 -28.92 -22.35 -12.65
C LEU A 100 -29.64 -23.63 -12.19
N PRO A 101 -30.33 -24.33 -13.11
CA PRO A 101 -30.83 -25.68 -12.85
C PRO A 101 -29.69 -26.62 -12.40
N ASP A 102 -29.98 -27.55 -11.49
CA ASP A 102 -28.96 -28.41 -10.87
C ASP A 102 -28.09 -29.16 -11.88
N ALA A 103 -28.68 -29.62 -12.99
CA ALA A 103 -27.92 -30.31 -14.05
C ALA A 103 -26.93 -29.39 -14.77
N GLU A 104 -27.30 -28.14 -15.06
CA GLU A 104 -26.41 -27.14 -15.67
C GLU A 104 -25.33 -26.72 -14.68
N ARG A 105 -25.70 -26.47 -13.41
CA ARG A 105 -24.75 -26.14 -12.34
C ARG A 105 -23.72 -27.24 -12.16
N ALA A 106 -24.16 -28.50 -12.01
CA ALA A 106 -23.27 -29.64 -11.81
C ALA A 106 -22.31 -29.85 -13.00
N ALA A 107 -22.77 -29.62 -14.23
CA ALA A 107 -21.91 -29.69 -15.41
C ALA A 107 -20.82 -28.61 -15.40
N ILE A 108 -21.16 -27.38 -15.01
CA ILE A 108 -20.19 -26.29 -14.89
C ILE A 108 -19.19 -26.57 -13.75
N GLU A 109 -19.66 -27.00 -12.59
CA GLU A 109 -18.80 -27.37 -11.45
C GLU A 109 -17.83 -28.51 -11.79
N ALA A 110 -18.28 -29.51 -12.55
CA ALA A 110 -17.43 -30.60 -13.02
C ALA A 110 -16.33 -30.11 -13.97
N ASP A 111 -16.65 -29.20 -14.90
CA ASP A 111 -15.66 -28.64 -15.82
C ASP A 111 -14.69 -27.68 -15.11
N ILE A 112 -15.14 -26.95 -14.09
CA ILE A 112 -14.27 -26.15 -13.21
C ILE A 112 -13.27 -27.07 -12.49
N LYS A 113 -13.76 -28.19 -11.92
CA LYS A 113 -12.90 -29.18 -11.28
C LYS A 113 -11.90 -29.76 -12.28
N ALA A 114 -12.32 -30.07 -13.50
CA ALA A 114 -11.43 -30.57 -14.54
C ALA A 114 -10.34 -29.54 -14.91
N VAL A 115 -10.65 -28.24 -14.91
CA VAL A 115 -9.63 -27.18 -15.11
C VAL A 115 -8.63 -27.16 -13.96
N PHE A 116 -9.05 -27.29 -12.71
CA PHE A 116 -8.11 -27.35 -11.58
C PHE A 116 -7.24 -28.62 -11.59
N ASP A 117 -7.85 -29.78 -11.87
CA ASP A 117 -7.13 -31.06 -11.91
C ASP A 117 -6.16 -31.14 -13.11
N GLY A 118 -6.50 -30.48 -14.22
CA GLY A 118 -5.73 -30.49 -15.46
C GLY A 118 -4.88 -29.24 -15.70
N GLY A 119 -4.98 -28.19 -14.88
CA GLY A 119 -4.31 -26.90 -15.05
C GLY A 119 -3.06 -26.75 -14.16
N PRO A 120 -2.44 -25.55 -14.14
CA PRO A 120 -1.48 -25.24 -13.09
C PRO A 120 -2.19 -25.15 -11.73
N ALA A 121 -1.46 -25.47 -10.66
CA ALA A 121 -1.88 -25.07 -9.32
C ALA A 121 -1.93 -23.53 -9.23
N ILE A 122 -2.79 -23.00 -8.36
CA ILE A 122 -3.02 -21.56 -8.21
C ILE A 122 -2.69 -21.11 -6.78
N ALA A 123 -2.18 -19.89 -6.65
CA ALA A 123 -1.96 -19.29 -5.33
C ALA A 123 -3.29 -19.12 -4.57
N MET A 124 -3.24 -19.36 -3.25
CA MET A 124 -4.40 -19.30 -2.36
C MET A 124 -4.36 -18.06 -1.47
N VAL A 125 -5.53 -17.45 -1.26
CA VAL A 125 -5.77 -16.38 -0.28
C VAL A 125 -6.17 -16.99 1.06
N ASP A 126 -6.98 -18.06 1.03
CA ASP A 126 -7.41 -18.85 2.17
C ASP A 126 -7.61 -20.30 1.69
N SER A 127 -6.62 -21.16 1.92
CA SER A 127 -6.62 -22.55 1.44
C SER A 127 -7.71 -23.39 2.10
N ASP A 128 -8.01 -23.14 3.38
CA ASP A 128 -9.01 -23.90 4.15
C ASP A 128 -10.43 -23.68 3.61
N LYS A 129 -10.67 -22.49 3.04
CA LYS A 129 -11.94 -22.12 2.39
C LYS A 129 -11.92 -22.27 0.87
N GLY A 130 -10.82 -22.72 0.29
CA GLY A 130 -10.68 -22.82 -1.16
C GLY A 130 -10.65 -21.47 -1.90
N ILE A 131 -10.38 -20.36 -1.21
CA ILE A 131 -10.33 -19.03 -1.83
C ILE A 131 -8.98 -18.86 -2.54
N THR A 132 -9.03 -18.83 -3.86
CA THR A 132 -7.88 -18.67 -4.77
C THR A 132 -7.58 -17.20 -5.06
N ASN A 133 -6.40 -16.93 -5.59
CA ASN A 133 -5.98 -15.61 -6.08
C ASN A 133 -6.89 -15.04 -7.19
N LEU A 134 -7.69 -15.87 -7.86
CA LEU A 134 -8.66 -15.43 -8.87
C LEU A 134 -10.07 -15.16 -8.29
N HIS A 135 -10.33 -15.42 -7.00
CA HIS A 135 -11.67 -15.29 -6.43
C HIS A 135 -12.19 -13.85 -6.40
N VAL A 136 -11.42 -12.92 -5.84
CA VAL A 136 -11.80 -11.51 -5.73
C VAL A 136 -10.62 -10.63 -6.18
N PRO A 137 -10.83 -9.66 -7.10
CA PRO A 137 -9.75 -8.82 -7.65
C PRO A 137 -8.97 -8.01 -6.61
N SER A 138 -9.59 -7.73 -5.46
CA SER A 138 -9.02 -6.92 -4.38
C SER A 138 -8.25 -7.72 -3.32
N ASP A 139 -8.26 -9.06 -3.39
CA ASP A 139 -7.65 -9.88 -2.34
C ASP A 139 -6.12 -9.90 -2.41
N VAL A 140 -5.56 -9.86 -3.63
CA VAL A 140 -4.10 -9.90 -3.88
C VAL A 140 -3.68 -8.62 -4.57
N ILE A 141 -3.26 -7.66 -3.75
CA ILE A 141 -2.86 -6.31 -4.19
C ILE A 141 -1.33 -6.28 -4.36
N ILE A 142 -0.84 -5.87 -5.54
CA ILE A 142 0.55 -6.01 -5.98
C ILE A 142 1.59 -5.41 -5.02
N ASP A 143 1.32 -4.23 -4.51
CA ASP A 143 2.15 -3.48 -3.56
C ASP A 143 2.42 -4.27 -2.27
N ALA A 144 1.42 -4.94 -1.70
CA ALA A 144 1.56 -5.73 -0.48
C ALA A 144 1.93 -7.20 -0.76
N SER A 145 1.37 -7.79 -1.83
CA SER A 145 1.53 -9.21 -2.14
C SER A 145 2.91 -9.57 -2.68
N MET A 146 3.52 -8.70 -3.49
CA MET A 146 4.87 -8.95 -4.03
C MET A 146 5.93 -8.95 -2.92
N PRO A 147 6.00 -7.94 -2.02
CA PRO A 147 6.96 -7.98 -0.91
C PRO A 147 6.71 -9.13 0.06
N ALA A 148 5.45 -9.48 0.35
CA ALA A 148 5.12 -10.63 1.18
C ALA A 148 5.64 -11.94 0.56
N MET A 149 5.46 -12.13 -0.74
CA MET A 149 5.96 -13.29 -1.49
C MET A 149 7.50 -13.32 -1.53
N ILE A 150 8.15 -12.18 -1.77
CA ILE A 150 9.62 -12.06 -1.78
C ILE A 150 10.19 -12.42 -0.41
N ARG A 151 9.59 -11.91 0.67
CA ARG A 151 10.02 -12.19 2.05
C ARG A 151 9.83 -13.67 2.42
N GLU A 152 8.80 -14.32 1.89
CA GLU A 152 8.56 -15.76 2.03
C GLU A 152 9.43 -16.60 1.06
N GLY A 153 10.59 -16.07 0.67
CA GLY A 153 11.57 -16.79 -0.15
C GLY A 153 11.14 -17.02 -1.59
N GLY A 154 10.25 -16.18 -2.13
CA GLY A 154 9.75 -16.35 -3.50
C GLY A 154 8.60 -17.34 -3.62
N ARG A 155 7.82 -17.53 -2.56
CA ARG A 155 6.77 -18.56 -2.49
C ARG A 155 5.41 -18.01 -2.09
N MET A 156 4.36 -18.72 -2.50
CA MET A 156 2.97 -18.46 -2.11
C MET A 156 2.31 -19.75 -1.62
N TRP A 157 1.12 -19.62 -1.01
CA TRP A 157 0.38 -20.74 -0.45
C TRP A 157 -0.37 -21.53 -1.54
N ASN A 158 -0.25 -22.85 -1.53
CA ASN A 158 -0.99 -23.77 -2.39
C ASN A 158 -2.27 -24.29 -1.73
N ALA A 159 -3.04 -25.10 -2.46
CA ALA A 159 -4.31 -25.66 -1.98
C ALA A 159 -4.18 -26.57 -0.74
N GLN A 160 -2.99 -27.08 -0.43
CA GLN A 160 -2.72 -27.90 0.75
C GLN A 160 -2.23 -27.06 1.95
N GLY A 161 -2.28 -25.73 1.87
CA GLY A 161 -1.80 -24.85 2.93
C GLY A 161 -0.28 -24.91 3.11
N LYS A 162 0.47 -25.21 2.04
CA LYS A 162 1.95 -25.22 2.04
C LYS A 162 2.49 -24.16 1.10
N THR A 163 3.70 -23.66 1.37
CA THR A 163 4.38 -22.72 0.48
C THR A 163 4.99 -23.44 -0.73
N GLN A 164 4.90 -22.84 -1.91
CA GLN A 164 5.42 -23.35 -3.18
C GLN A 164 5.86 -22.18 -4.07
N ASP A 165 6.86 -22.41 -4.91
CA ASP A 165 7.34 -21.43 -5.89
C ASP A 165 6.19 -21.01 -6.81
N ALA A 166 6.09 -19.70 -7.07
CA ALA A 166 5.00 -19.10 -7.82
C ALA A 166 5.51 -18.28 -9.00
N LYS A 167 4.75 -18.30 -10.10
CA LYS A 167 4.88 -17.38 -11.21
C LYS A 167 4.03 -16.14 -10.95
N CYS A 168 4.70 -15.03 -10.65
CA CYS A 168 4.07 -13.72 -10.46
C CYS A 168 3.76 -13.06 -11.81
N VAL A 169 2.52 -13.18 -12.26
CA VAL A 169 2.05 -12.52 -13.48
C VAL A 169 1.70 -11.06 -13.18
N ILE A 170 2.48 -10.15 -13.78
CA ILE A 170 2.25 -8.70 -13.79
C ILE A 170 2.20 -8.29 -15.27
N PRO A 171 1.02 -8.08 -15.87
CA PRO A 171 0.90 -7.93 -17.32
C PRO A 171 1.61 -6.71 -17.93
N ASP A 172 1.65 -5.59 -17.20
CA ASP A 172 2.29 -4.37 -17.70
C ASP A 172 3.76 -4.26 -17.28
N ARG A 173 4.61 -3.89 -18.24
CA ARG A 173 6.07 -3.84 -18.08
C ARG A 173 6.59 -2.63 -17.30
N ALA A 174 5.79 -1.59 -17.08
CA ALA A 174 6.27 -0.32 -16.53
C ALA A 174 6.94 -0.46 -15.17
N TYR A 175 6.47 -1.43 -14.35
CA TYR A 175 6.94 -1.60 -12.98
C TYR A 175 7.39 -3.03 -12.64
N ALA A 176 7.06 -4.02 -13.50
CA ALA A 176 7.40 -5.42 -13.25
C ALA A 176 8.91 -5.67 -13.07
N GLY A 177 9.74 -4.92 -13.81
CA GLY A 177 11.20 -5.04 -13.75
C GLY A 177 11.81 -4.71 -12.39
N VAL A 178 11.13 -3.93 -11.54
CA VAL A 178 11.59 -3.65 -10.17
C VAL A 178 11.57 -4.93 -9.34
N TYR A 179 10.48 -5.69 -9.37
CA TYR A 179 10.40 -6.95 -8.64
C TYR A 179 11.33 -8.02 -9.23
N GLU A 180 11.54 -8.01 -10.54
CA GLU A 180 12.52 -8.87 -11.20
C GLU A 180 13.93 -8.63 -10.64
N ALA A 181 14.37 -7.37 -10.51
CA ALA A 181 15.67 -7.04 -9.90
C ALA A 181 15.80 -7.60 -8.48
N VAL A 182 14.73 -7.52 -7.68
CA VAL A 182 14.73 -8.07 -6.30
C VAL A 182 14.84 -9.59 -6.32
N PHE A 183 14.15 -10.29 -7.22
CA PHE A 183 14.28 -11.74 -7.35
C PHE A 183 15.67 -12.16 -7.82
N GLU A 184 16.24 -11.48 -8.82
CA GLU A 184 17.59 -11.74 -9.32
C GLU A 184 18.61 -11.57 -8.19
N ASP A 185 18.51 -10.48 -7.42
CA ASP A 185 19.38 -10.18 -6.30
C ASP A 185 19.23 -11.20 -5.14
N CYS A 186 18.01 -11.55 -4.74
CA CYS A 186 17.77 -12.58 -3.72
C CYS A 186 18.26 -13.96 -4.15
N LYS A 187 18.12 -14.33 -5.43
CA LYS A 187 18.66 -15.60 -5.96
C LYS A 187 20.19 -15.62 -5.93
N ALA A 188 20.83 -14.48 -6.22
CA ALA A 188 22.29 -14.38 -6.25
C ALA A 188 22.92 -14.27 -4.85
N HIS A 189 22.23 -13.64 -3.89
CA HIS A 189 22.83 -13.21 -2.62
C HIS A 189 22.06 -13.70 -1.38
N GLY A 190 20.99 -14.46 -1.54
CA GLY A 190 20.13 -14.92 -0.46
C GLY A 190 19.21 -13.83 0.08
N ALA A 191 18.48 -14.16 1.15
CA ALA A 191 17.59 -13.21 1.82
C ALA A 191 18.37 -11.98 2.36
N TYR A 192 17.67 -10.84 2.50
CA TYR A 192 18.23 -9.68 3.18
C TYR A 192 18.38 -9.94 4.68
N ASP A 193 19.35 -9.28 5.31
CA ASP A 193 19.55 -9.31 6.76
C ASP A 193 19.10 -7.97 7.38
N PRO A 194 17.91 -7.92 8.02
CA PRO A 194 17.40 -6.72 8.68
C PRO A 194 18.34 -6.11 9.73
N LYS A 195 19.31 -6.86 10.25
CA LYS A 195 20.25 -6.36 11.27
C LYS A 195 21.34 -5.46 10.71
N THR A 196 21.67 -5.65 9.43
CA THR A 196 22.85 -5.02 8.80
C THR A 196 22.52 -4.27 7.53
N MET A 197 21.34 -4.49 6.94
CA MET A 197 20.92 -3.79 5.74
C MET A 197 20.71 -2.29 5.99
N GLY A 198 20.96 -1.49 4.96
CA GLY A 198 20.60 -0.06 4.94
C GLY A 198 19.10 0.11 4.70
N SER A 199 18.72 1.33 4.32
CA SER A 199 17.33 1.73 4.08
C SER A 199 17.14 2.43 2.73
N VAL A 200 15.96 2.26 2.13
CA VAL A 200 15.57 2.97 0.90
C VAL A 200 14.34 3.85 1.16
N PRO A 201 14.52 5.08 1.67
CA PRO A 201 13.43 6.04 1.77
C PRO A 201 12.92 6.47 0.38
N ASN A 202 11.70 7.02 0.33
CA ASN A 202 11.05 7.45 -0.92
C ASN A 202 10.66 8.93 -0.90
N VAL A 203 10.82 9.60 -2.04
CA VAL A 203 10.26 10.91 -2.38
C VAL A 203 9.38 10.74 -3.61
N GLY A 204 8.06 10.70 -3.39
CA GLY A 204 7.07 10.37 -4.41
C GLY A 204 6.37 11.58 -5.02
N LEU A 205 6.24 11.58 -6.36
CA LEU A 205 5.41 12.53 -7.09
C LEU A 205 3.94 12.10 -7.04
N MET A 206 3.10 12.81 -6.27
CA MET A 206 1.68 12.44 -6.13
C MET A 206 0.70 13.61 -6.10
N ALA A 207 1.18 14.85 -5.95
CA ALA A 207 0.34 16.03 -5.83
C ALA A 207 -0.62 16.18 -7.03
N GLN A 208 -1.83 16.63 -6.75
CA GLN A 208 -2.86 16.89 -7.77
C GLN A 208 -3.24 15.65 -8.61
N LYS A 209 -3.19 14.45 -8.02
CA LYS A 209 -3.49 13.17 -8.69
C LYS A 209 -2.57 12.93 -9.89
N ALA A 210 -1.26 13.11 -9.68
CA ALA A 210 -0.25 12.89 -10.71
C ALA A 210 -0.34 11.47 -11.31
N GLU A 211 -0.09 11.38 -12.61
CA GLU A 211 0.06 10.14 -13.37
C GLU A 211 -1.18 9.23 -13.33
N GLU A 212 -1.01 7.92 -13.10
CA GLU A 212 -2.09 6.93 -13.15
C GLU A 212 -3.23 7.18 -12.17
N TYR A 213 -2.96 7.78 -11.00
CA TYR A 213 -3.96 8.01 -9.95
C TYR A 213 -4.99 9.08 -10.36
N GLY A 214 -4.66 9.88 -11.38
CA GLY A 214 -5.57 10.83 -12.01
C GLY A 214 -6.29 10.28 -13.24
N SER A 215 -5.99 9.04 -13.68
CA SER A 215 -6.39 8.54 -15.00
C SER A 215 -7.81 7.97 -15.07
N HIS A 216 -8.48 7.69 -13.95
CA HIS A 216 -9.69 6.86 -13.95
C HIS A 216 -10.83 7.38 -14.84
N ASP A 217 -11.02 8.70 -14.93
CA ASP A 217 -12.04 9.34 -15.78
C ASP A 217 -11.60 9.51 -17.25
N LYS A 218 -10.41 9.02 -17.57
CA LYS A 218 -9.74 9.03 -18.88
C LYS A 218 -9.30 7.62 -19.31
N THR A 219 -9.84 6.58 -18.68
CA THR A 219 -9.58 5.17 -19.02
C THR A 219 -10.84 4.55 -19.64
N PHE A 220 -10.69 3.90 -20.79
CA PHE A 220 -11.81 3.39 -21.58
C PHE A 220 -11.52 2.00 -22.12
N GLU A 221 -12.47 1.08 -21.94
CA GLU A 221 -12.54 -0.15 -22.72
C GLU A 221 -13.21 0.14 -24.06
N LEU A 222 -12.47 -0.04 -25.15
CA LEU A 222 -12.92 0.34 -26.47
C LEU A 222 -13.89 -0.69 -27.05
N LYS A 223 -14.93 -0.24 -27.75
CA LYS A 223 -15.99 -1.13 -28.28
C LYS A 223 -15.94 -1.32 -29.79
N VAL A 224 -15.15 -0.52 -30.49
CA VAL A 224 -15.00 -0.54 -31.95
C VAL A 224 -13.54 -0.30 -32.31
N ALA A 225 -13.09 -0.87 -33.43
CA ALA A 225 -11.78 -0.58 -33.99
C ALA A 225 -11.70 0.87 -34.48
N GLY A 226 -10.51 1.47 -34.44
CA GLY A 226 -10.30 2.81 -34.98
C GLY A 226 -9.01 3.47 -34.49
N THR A 227 -9.07 4.79 -34.36
CA THR A 227 -7.95 5.61 -33.85
C THR A 227 -8.40 6.45 -32.68
N MET A 228 -7.79 6.25 -31.51
CA MET A 228 -7.92 7.15 -30.36
C MET A 228 -6.97 8.33 -30.54
N ARG A 229 -7.47 9.56 -30.35
CA ARG A 229 -6.69 10.79 -30.50
C ARG A 229 -6.90 11.68 -29.28
N VAL A 230 -5.85 12.37 -28.87
CA VAL A 230 -5.95 13.56 -28.01
C VAL A 230 -5.72 14.78 -28.89
N VAL A 231 -6.67 15.70 -28.87
CA VAL A 231 -6.66 16.92 -29.69
C VAL A 231 -6.72 18.14 -28.79
N ASP A 232 -6.01 19.21 -29.16
CA ASP A 232 -6.10 20.49 -28.46
C ASP A 232 -7.30 21.33 -28.93
N ALA A 233 -7.48 22.50 -28.32
CA ALA A 233 -8.58 23.41 -28.64
C ALA A 233 -8.52 24.01 -30.06
N SER A 234 -7.37 23.96 -30.73
CA SER A 234 -7.22 24.36 -32.14
C SER A 234 -7.60 23.24 -33.11
N GLY A 235 -7.79 22.01 -32.61
CA GLY A 235 -8.01 20.81 -33.40
C GLY A 235 -6.71 20.08 -33.79
N ALA A 236 -5.55 20.54 -33.31
CA ALA A 236 -4.29 19.87 -33.57
C ALA A 236 -4.23 18.54 -32.80
N VAL A 237 -3.77 17.48 -33.47
CA VAL A 237 -3.59 16.16 -32.85
C VAL A 237 -2.28 16.15 -32.07
N LEU A 238 -2.37 15.99 -30.75
CA LEU A 238 -1.19 15.91 -29.86
C LEU A 238 -0.61 14.49 -29.83
N MET A 239 -1.48 13.48 -29.85
CA MET A 239 -1.10 12.06 -29.84
C MET A 239 -2.22 11.20 -30.43
N GLN A 240 -1.88 10.04 -30.99
CA GLN A 240 -2.85 9.10 -31.53
C GLN A 240 -2.40 7.64 -31.47
N HIS A 241 -3.36 6.73 -31.34
CA HIS A 241 -3.14 5.28 -31.26
C HIS A 241 -4.16 4.54 -32.13
N ALA A 242 -3.71 3.58 -32.93
CA ALA A 242 -4.59 2.59 -33.54
C ALA A 242 -5.02 1.58 -32.45
N VAL A 243 -6.31 1.24 -32.43
CA VAL A 243 -6.92 0.48 -31.34
C VAL A 243 -7.99 -0.48 -31.85
N GLU A 244 -8.21 -1.57 -31.12
CA GLU A 244 -9.16 -2.63 -31.43
C GLU A 244 -10.27 -2.77 -30.36
N PRO A 245 -11.39 -3.47 -30.66
CA PRO A 245 -12.43 -3.74 -29.68
C PRO A 245 -11.91 -4.56 -28.49
N GLY A 246 -12.11 -4.02 -27.30
CA GLY A 246 -11.71 -4.58 -26.01
C GLY A 246 -10.37 -4.06 -25.51
N ASP A 247 -9.62 -3.30 -26.31
CA ASP A 247 -8.42 -2.62 -25.84
C ASP A 247 -8.75 -1.64 -24.71
N ILE A 248 -7.83 -1.54 -23.74
CA ILE A 248 -7.94 -0.59 -22.63
C ILE A 248 -7.05 0.60 -22.95
N TRP A 249 -7.65 1.72 -23.34
CA TRP A 249 -6.93 2.97 -23.59
C TRP A 249 -6.98 3.86 -22.35
N ARG A 250 -5.88 4.55 -22.02
CA ARG A 250 -5.82 5.51 -20.90
C ARG A 250 -5.02 6.76 -21.25
N ALA A 251 -5.34 7.86 -20.57
CA ALA A 251 -4.48 9.04 -20.51
C ALA A 251 -4.25 9.50 -19.07
N CYS A 252 -3.02 9.95 -18.80
CA CYS A 252 -2.58 10.46 -17.51
C CYS A 252 -2.15 11.93 -17.64
N VAL A 253 -2.17 12.66 -16.52
CA VAL A 253 -1.76 14.07 -16.47
C VAL A 253 -0.89 14.28 -15.25
N THR A 254 0.21 14.99 -15.43
CA THR A 254 1.11 15.39 -14.35
C THR A 254 1.42 16.88 -14.48
N THR A 255 1.13 17.65 -13.44
CA THR A 255 1.25 19.10 -13.50
C THR A 255 2.68 19.57 -13.28
N ASP A 256 3.05 20.67 -13.95
CA ASP A 256 4.39 21.24 -13.82
C ASP A 256 4.71 21.66 -12.37
N ALA A 257 3.71 22.18 -11.67
CA ALA A 257 3.83 22.62 -10.29
C ALA A 257 4.12 21.44 -9.34
N ALA A 258 3.47 20.29 -9.55
CA ALA A 258 3.75 19.07 -8.77
C ALA A 258 5.18 18.56 -9.02
N ILE A 259 5.67 18.62 -10.26
CA ILE A 259 7.03 18.18 -10.61
C ILE A 259 8.09 19.09 -9.94
N LYS A 260 7.89 20.42 -9.97
CA LYS A 260 8.79 21.37 -9.31
C LYS A 260 8.88 21.12 -7.80
N ASP A 261 7.75 20.91 -7.14
CA ASP A 261 7.73 20.63 -5.70
C ASP A 261 8.39 19.28 -5.37
N TRP A 262 8.15 18.26 -6.19
CA TRP A 262 8.81 16.95 -6.06
C TRP A 262 10.34 17.03 -6.18
N VAL A 263 10.87 17.76 -7.17
CA VAL A 263 12.33 17.97 -7.30
C VAL A 263 12.89 18.75 -6.10
N LYS A 264 12.19 19.81 -5.66
CA LYS A 264 12.58 20.56 -4.45
C LYS A 264 12.63 19.66 -3.21
N LEU A 265 11.64 18.79 -3.04
CA LEU A 265 11.59 17.85 -1.92
C LEU A 265 12.74 16.83 -1.98
N ALA A 266 13.06 16.31 -3.17
CA ALA A 266 14.20 15.41 -3.37
C ALA A 266 15.52 16.06 -2.91
N VAL A 267 15.76 17.32 -3.32
CA VAL A 267 16.95 18.08 -2.89
C VAL A 267 16.94 18.32 -1.38
N THR A 268 15.78 18.69 -0.83
CA THR A 268 15.62 18.95 0.61
C THR A 268 15.96 17.70 1.42
N ARG A 269 15.47 16.52 1.02
CA ARG A 269 15.75 15.25 1.69
C ARG A 269 17.20 14.82 1.54
N ALA A 270 17.76 14.88 0.33
CA ALA A 270 19.17 14.56 0.09
C ALA A 270 20.10 15.46 0.91
N ARG A 271 19.79 16.76 1.04
CA ARG A 271 20.54 17.69 1.87
C ARG A 271 20.45 17.36 3.36
N ALA A 272 19.24 17.08 3.85
CA ALA A 272 19.01 16.81 5.26
C ALA A 272 19.65 15.50 5.74
N SER A 273 19.70 14.48 4.87
CA SER A 273 20.23 13.16 5.23
C SER A 273 21.68 12.91 4.75
N GLY A 274 22.18 13.69 3.79
CA GLY A 274 23.48 13.44 3.15
C GLY A 274 23.52 12.19 2.25
N LEU A 275 22.35 11.62 1.93
CA LEU A 275 22.24 10.40 1.13
C LEU A 275 22.23 10.68 -0.38
N PRO A 276 22.73 9.75 -1.22
CA PRO A 276 22.51 9.83 -2.66
C PRO A 276 21.02 9.65 -2.97
N ALA A 277 20.54 10.43 -3.95
CA ALA A 277 19.16 10.37 -4.42
C ALA A 277 19.10 9.93 -5.89
N VAL A 278 18.31 8.91 -6.17
CA VAL A 278 18.17 8.31 -7.51
C VAL A 278 16.77 8.63 -8.02
N PHE A 279 16.67 9.28 -9.18
CA PHE A 279 15.42 9.43 -9.93
C PHE A 279 15.17 8.16 -10.77
N TRP A 280 14.07 7.46 -10.51
CA TRP A 280 13.75 6.18 -11.16
C TRP A 280 12.87 6.45 -12.37
N LEU A 281 13.51 6.76 -13.50
CA LEU A 281 12.86 7.23 -14.72
C LEU A 281 13.45 6.49 -15.93
N ASP A 282 12.61 5.78 -16.67
CA ASP A 282 13.01 5.04 -17.86
C ASP A 282 13.00 5.97 -19.09
N ALA A 283 14.17 6.33 -19.59
CA ALA A 283 14.29 7.19 -20.78
C ALA A 283 13.60 6.63 -22.04
N THR A 284 13.27 5.33 -22.08
CA THR A 284 12.54 4.69 -23.17
C THR A 284 11.02 4.78 -23.02
N ARG A 285 10.50 5.16 -21.84
CA ARG A 285 9.09 5.51 -21.62
C ARG A 285 8.90 7.00 -21.93
N PRO A 286 8.04 7.38 -22.90
CA PRO A 286 7.87 8.79 -23.29
C PRO A 286 7.51 9.71 -22.13
N HIS A 287 6.65 9.28 -21.21
CA HIS A 287 6.30 10.03 -20.00
C HIS A 287 7.53 10.32 -19.12
N ASP A 288 8.29 9.28 -18.79
CA ASP A 288 9.50 9.40 -17.97
C ASP A 288 10.56 10.24 -18.69
N ALA A 289 10.67 10.16 -20.02
CA ALA A 289 11.57 11.03 -20.79
C ALA A 289 11.22 12.52 -20.65
N GLU A 290 9.93 12.88 -20.61
CA GLU A 290 9.51 14.26 -20.29
C GLU A 290 9.84 14.64 -18.84
N LEU A 291 9.62 13.73 -17.88
CA LEU A 291 10.02 13.95 -16.48
C LEU A 291 11.53 14.15 -16.34
N ILE A 292 12.36 13.39 -17.06
CA ILE A 292 13.82 13.54 -17.06
C ILE A 292 14.20 14.96 -17.51
N ARG A 293 13.57 15.49 -18.57
CA ARG A 293 13.81 16.87 -19.02
C ARG A 293 13.44 17.89 -17.94
N LYS A 294 12.34 17.67 -17.23
CA LYS A 294 11.91 18.55 -16.13
C LYS A 294 12.87 18.48 -14.93
N VAL A 295 13.31 17.29 -14.54
CA VAL A 295 14.31 17.09 -13.49
C VAL A 295 15.61 17.81 -13.87
N GLN A 296 16.10 17.63 -15.10
CA GLN A 296 17.30 18.32 -15.60
C GLN A 296 17.17 19.85 -15.60
N ALA A 297 15.96 20.37 -15.85
CA ALA A 297 15.68 21.80 -15.83
C ALA A 297 15.55 22.38 -14.41
N TYR A 298 15.00 21.62 -13.47
CA TYR A 298 14.66 22.11 -12.12
C TYR A 298 15.72 21.83 -11.08
N LEU A 299 16.48 20.74 -11.21
CA LEU A 299 17.55 20.41 -10.27
C LEU A 299 18.61 21.54 -10.16
N PRO A 300 19.02 22.22 -11.24
CA PRO A 300 19.94 23.37 -11.16
C PRO A 300 19.36 24.63 -10.50
N LEU A 301 18.06 24.70 -10.24
CA LEU A 301 17.42 25.82 -9.54
C LEU A 301 17.57 25.74 -8.02
N HIS A 302 18.21 24.69 -7.52
CA HIS A 302 18.47 24.44 -6.11
C HIS A 302 19.98 24.33 -5.84
N ASP A 303 20.40 24.55 -4.60
CA ASP A 303 21.79 24.28 -4.20
C ASP A 303 22.01 22.76 -4.08
N THR A 304 22.67 22.19 -5.08
CA THR A 304 23.05 20.78 -5.15
C THR A 304 24.52 20.52 -4.84
N LYS A 305 25.27 21.54 -4.37
CA LYS A 305 26.70 21.38 -4.07
C LYS A 305 26.91 20.31 -3.01
N GLY A 306 27.73 19.30 -3.32
CA GLY A 306 28.04 18.20 -2.42
C GLY A 306 26.91 17.17 -2.26
N LEU A 307 25.88 17.21 -3.11
CA LEU A 307 24.84 16.18 -3.18
C LEU A 307 25.09 15.26 -4.38
N GLU A 308 24.70 14.00 -4.25
CA GLU A 308 24.82 12.98 -5.29
C GLU A 308 23.43 12.65 -5.85
N PHE A 309 23.24 12.88 -7.16
CA PHE A 309 22.02 12.56 -7.86
C PHE A 309 22.29 11.62 -9.04
N HIS A 310 21.41 10.64 -9.23
CA HIS A 310 21.41 9.75 -10.38
C HIS A 310 20.05 9.76 -11.08
N THR A 311 20.02 9.36 -12.34
CA THR A 311 18.78 9.08 -13.08
C THR A 311 18.97 7.75 -13.79
N LEU A 312 18.20 6.75 -13.38
CA LEU A 312 18.31 5.36 -13.84
C LEU A 312 16.92 4.82 -14.15
N ASP A 313 16.82 3.89 -15.09
CA ASP A 313 15.55 3.17 -15.31
C ASP A 313 15.17 2.38 -14.03
N PRO A 314 13.88 2.09 -13.80
CA PRO A 314 13.44 1.47 -12.55
C PRO A 314 14.14 0.16 -12.18
N LYS A 315 14.47 -0.71 -13.14
CA LYS A 315 15.17 -1.98 -12.85
C LYS A 315 16.61 -1.71 -12.40
N SER A 316 17.33 -0.86 -13.14
CA SER A 316 18.71 -0.49 -12.79
C SER A 316 18.80 0.31 -11.49
N ALA A 317 17.84 1.22 -11.24
CA ALA A 317 17.75 1.98 -10.00
C ALA A 317 17.49 1.07 -8.79
N CYS A 318 16.61 0.08 -8.94
CA CYS A 318 16.40 -0.94 -7.92
C CYS A 318 17.69 -1.72 -7.66
N ALA A 319 18.35 -2.27 -8.68
CA ALA A 319 19.60 -3.01 -8.53
C ALA A 319 20.72 -2.18 -7.85
N PHE A 320 20.85 -0.89 -8.20
CA PHE A 320 21.77 0.03 -7.54
C PHE A 320 21.46 0.17 -6.04
N SER A 321 20.20 0.38 -5.69
CA SER A 321 19.77 0.50 -4.31
C SER A 321 19.94 -0.80 -3.54
N LEU A 322 19.64 -1.97 -4.13
CA LEU A 322 19.82 -3.29 -3.52
C LEU A 322 21.30 -3.59 -3.24
N LYS A 323 22.20 -3.23 -4.16
CA LYS A 323 23.64 -3.38 -3.92
C LYS A 323 24.09 -2.58 -2.69
N ARG A 324 23.58 -1.35 -2.54
CA ARG A 324 23.90 -0.47 -1.40
C ARG A 324 23.24 -0.96 -0.11
N ILE A 325 21.98 -1.38 -0.17
CA ILE A 325 21.23 -1.84 1.00
C ILE A 325 21.94 -3.04 1.66
N ARG A 326 22.48 -3.97 0.87
CA ARG A 326 23.26 -5.12 1.39
C ARG A 326 24.59 -4.73 2.05
N GLN A 327 25.09 -3.53 1.78
CA GLN A 327 26.31 -2.98 2.37
C GLN A 327 26.04 -2.12 3.61
N GLY A 328 24.79 -2.06 4.09
CA GLY A 328 24.39 -1.17 5.18
C GLY A 328 24.32 0.30 4.77
N LEU A 329 24.18 0.58 3.46
CA LEU A 329 24.16 1.94 2.92
C LEU A 329 22.77 2.32 2.44
N ASP A 330 22.36 3.55 2.75
CA ASP A 330 21.03 4.04 2.40
C ASP A 330 21.01 4.74 1.03
N THR A 331 19.84 4.76 0.38
CA THR A 331 19.64 5.41 -0.92
C THR A 331 18.24 6.01 -1.01
N ILE A 332 18.10 7.30 -1.32
CA ILE A 332 16.78 7.89 -1.55
C ILE A 332 16.28 7.49 -2.94
N SER A 333 15.09 6.89 -3.00
CA SER A 333 14.34 6.69 -4.25
C SER A 333 13.44 7.89 -4.54
N CYS A 334 13.63 8.55 -5.68
CA CYS A 334 12.79 9.65 -6.16
C CYS A 334 11.96 9.13 -7.33
N THR A 335 10.65 8.96 -7.15
CA THR A 335 9.83 8.19 -8.09
C THR A 335 8.50 8.85 -8.44
N GLY A 336 7.90 8.39 -9.53
CA GLY A 336 6.48 8.63 -9.84
C GLY A 336 5.54 8.01 -8.78
N ASN A 337 4.24 8.23 -8.96
CA ASN A 337 3.19 7.94 -8.00
C ASN A 337 3.00 6.44 -7.76
N VAL A 338 2.99 5.62 -8.83
CA VAL A 338 2.85 4.16 -8.70
C VAL A 338 4.06 3.56 -7.99
N LEU A 339 5.27 3.95 -8.39
CA LEU A 339 6.50 3.44 -7.76
C LEU A 339 6.66 3.93 -6.33
N ARG A 340 6.20 5.15 -5.98
CA ARG A 340 6.13 5.60 -4.58
C ARG A 340 5.43 4.53 -3.76
N ASP A 341 4.22 4.16 -4.19
CA ASP A 341 3.38 3.18 -3.51
C ASP A 341 4.09 1.83 -3.37
N TYR A 342 4.57 1.27 -4.50
CA TYR A 342 5.21 -0.05 -4.52
C TYR A 342 6.47 -0.11 -3.66
N LEU A 343 7.32 0.92 -3.70
CA LEU A 343 8.58 0.94 -2.96
C LEU A 343 8.38 1.19 -1.47
N THR A 344 7.36 1.97 -1.08
CA THR A 344 7.01 2.20 0.33
C THR A 344 6.36 1.00 1.01
N ASP A 345 5.90 0.00 0.26
CA ASP A 345 5.63 -1.33 0.82
C ASP A 345 6.85 -2.25 0.73
N LEU A 346 7.50 -2.32 -0.43
CA LEU A 346 8.59 -3.25 -0.69
C LEU A 346 9.73 -3.14 0.33
N PHE A 347 10.36 -1.98 0.43
CA PHE A 347 11.54 -1.82 1.26
C PHE A 347 11.21 -1.93 2.75
N PRO A 348 10.16 -1.27 3.28
CA PRO A 348 9.77 -1.44 4.68
C PRO A 348 9.37 -2.86 5.07
N ILE A 349 8.75 -3.64 4.18
CA ILE A 349 8.45 -5.06 4.47
C ILE A 349 9.74 -5.88 4.55
N LEU A 350 10.75 -5.58 3.74
CA LEU A 350 12.06 -6.25 3.81
C LEU A 350 12.87 -5.81 5.04
N GLU A 351 12.88 -4.51 5.35
CA GLU A 351 13.64 -3.89 6.45
C GLU A 351 13.01 -4.15 7.84
N LEU A 352 11.70 -3.89 7.96
CA LEU A 352 10.99 -3.83 9.24
C LEU A 352 9.99 -4.97 9.42
N GLY A 353 9.77 -5.76 8.37
CA GLY A 353 8.77 -6.82 8.34
C GLY A 353 7.34 -6.31 8.22
N THR A 354 7.11 -5.02 8.03
CA THR A 354 5.81 -4.38 7.84
C THR A 354 5.99 -2.94 7.32
N SER A 355 5.07 -2.47 6.48
CA SER A 355 5.01 -1.08 6.01
C SER A 355 4.20 -0.15 6.92
N ALA A 356 3.59 -0.69 7.98
CA ALA A 356 2.86 0.11 8.98
C ALA A 356 3.78 0.92 9.91
N LYS A 357 5.08 0.60 9.96
CA LYS A 357 6.06 1.25 10.84
C LYS A 357 6.87 2.30 10.10
N MET A 358 6.19 3.12 9.31
CA MET A 358 6.79 4.14 8.46
C MET A 358 6.24 5.51 8.78
N LEU A 359 7.09 6.52 8.59
CA LEU A 359 6.71 7.92 8.66
C LEU A 359 6.38 8.40 7.25
N SER A 360 5.13 8.77 7.00
CA SER A 360 4.65 9.27 5.71
C SER A 360 4.20 10.72 5.85
N ILE A 361 5.09 11.64 5.46
CA ILE A 361 4.86 13.09 5.54
C ILE A 361 4.55 13.62 4.14
N VAL A 362 3.48 14.39 4.06
CA VAL A 362 3.03 15.09 2.86
C VAL A 362 3.11 16.60 3.13
N PRO A 363 4.21 17.27 2.75
CA PRO A 363 4.28 18.73 2.75
C PRO A 363 3.23 19.25 1.74
N LEU A 364 2.19 19.90 2.24
CA LEU A 364 1.15 20.42 1.37
C LEU A 364 1.71 21.62 0.61
N MET A 365 1.41 21.71 -0.69
CA MET A 365 1.87 22.82 -1.54
C MET A 365 1.45 24.20 -1.02
N ALA A 366 0.38 24.27 -0.21
CA ALA A 366 -0.10 25.49 0.44
C ALA A 366 0.63 25.85 1.75
N GLY A 367 1.66 25.10 2.14
CA GLY A 367 2.50 25.35 3.32
C GLY A 367 2.11 24.59 4.59
N GLY A 368 1.00 23.85 4.59
CA GLY A 368 0.62 22.95 5.69
C GLY A 368 1.33 21.60 5.64
N GLY A 369 1.05 20.74 6.62
CA GLY A 369 1.52 19.35 6.65
C GLY A 369 0.36 18.37 6.78
N LEU A 370 0.42 17.27 6.03
CA LEU A 370 -0.42 16.09 6.22
C LEU A 370 0.50 14.92 6.61
N PHE A 371 0.09 14.15 7.62
CA PHE A 371 0.90 13.09 8.23
C PHE A 371 0.09 11.80 8.19
N GLU A 372 0.41 10.92 7.26
CA GLU A 372 -0.20 9.60 7.17
C GLU A 372 0.46 8.67 8.19
N THR A 373 -0.35 7.86 8.87
CA THR A 373 0.06 7.04 10.01
C THR A 373 0.74 5.72 9.60
N GLY A 374 1.23 5.63 8.36
CA GLY A 374 1.77 4.41 7.75
C GLY A 374 1.40 4.30 6.27
N ALA A 375 2.03 3.37 5.56
CA ALA A 375 1.78 3.14 4.13
C ALA A 375 0.82 1.96 3.84
N GLY A 376 0.48 1.16 4.87
CA GLY A 376 -0.36 -0.03 4.72
C GLY A 376 -1.88 0.24 4.70
N GLY A 377 -2.66 -0.84 4.49
CA GLY A 377 -4.14 -0.80 4.51
C GLY A 377 -4.78 -0.95 5.89
N THR A 378 -6.11 -1.09 5.93
CA THR A 378 -6.93 -1.15 7.17
C THR A 378 -7.01 -2.52 7.84
N ALA A 379 -6.22 -3.50 7.38
CA ALA A 379 -6.04 -4.82 8.00
C ALA A 379 -7.33 -5.55 8.44
N PRO A 380 -8.23 -5.97 7.53
CA PRO A 380 -9.52 -6.59 7.87
C PRO A 380 -9.41 -7.88 8.72
N ARG A 381 -8.30 -8.62 8.61
CA ARG A 381 -8.02 -9.80 9.44
C ARG A 381 -7.78 -9.46 10.92
N HIS A 382 -7.44 -8.20 11.25
CA HIS A 382 -7.32 -7.75 12.64
C HIS A 382 -8.71 -7.60 13.26
N ILE A 383 -9.68 -7.08 12.51
CA ILE A 383 -11.08 -6.97 12.94
C ILE A 383 -11.69 -8.35 13.16
N GLN A 384 -11.39 -9.33 12.31
CA GLN A 384 -11.87 -10.71 12.51
C GLN A 384 -11.41 -11.29 13.85
N GLN A 385 -10.11 -11.13 14.20
CA GLN A 385 -9.61 -11.55 15.51
C GLN A 385 -10.27 -10.76 16.64
N PHE A 386 -10.39 -9.44 16.50
CA PHE A 386 -10.99 -8.61 17.53
C PHE A 386 -12.42 -9.04 17.83
N LEU A 387 -13.26 -9.29 16.82
CA LEU A 387 -14.64 -9.74 17.02
C LEU A 387 -14.75 -11.15 17.65
N GLN A 388 -13.82 -12.05 17.33
CA GLN A 388 -13.84 -13.44 17.79
C GLN A 388 -13.21 -13.62 19.18
N GLU A 389 -12.17 -12.87 19.47
CA GLU A 389 -11.27 -13.11 20.61
C GLU A 389 -11.04 -11.85 21.47
N ASN A 390 -11.67 -10.72 21.13
CA ASN A 390 -11.48 -9.41 21.78
C ASN A 390 -10.00 -9.07 21.97
N SER A 391 -9.17 -9.35 20.97
CA SER A 391 -7.74 -9.03 20.94
C SER A 391 -7.42 -8.33 19.63
N LEU A 392 -6.84 -7.12 19.72
CA LEU A 392 -6.53 -6.30 18.56
C LEU A 392 -5.01 -6.19 18.35
N ARG A 393 -4.48 -6.91 17.37
CA ARG A 393 -3.04 -6.92 17.03
C ARG A 393 -2.59 -5.79 16.07
N TRP A 394 -3.37 -4.72 15.95
CA TRP A 394 -2.99 -3.54 15.18
C TRP A 394 -1.88 -2.76 15.91
N ASP A 395 -0.76 -2.48 15.25
CA ASP A 395 0.34 -1.71 15.82
C ASP A 395 0.19 -0.23 15.45
N SER A 396 -0.12 0.61 16.45
CA SER A 396 -0.33 2.06 16.29
C SER A 396 0.96 2.88 16.26
N LEU A 397 2.14 2.25 16.12
CA LEU A 397 3.42 2.98 16.07
C LEU A 397 3.42 4.12 15.05
N GLY A 398 2.86 3.90 13.86
CA GLY A 398 2.77 4.94 12.84
C GLY A 398 1.87 6.13 13.23
N GLU A 399 0.84 5.91 14.05
CA GLU A 399 0.01 7.00 14.60
C GLU A 399 0.82 7.85 15.58
N PHE A 400 1.62 7.22 16.44
CA PHE A 400 2.47 7.90 17.42
C PHE A 400 3.55 8.74 16.71
N MET A 401 4.21 8.16 15.70
CA MET A 401 5.21 8.88 14.89
C MET A 401 4.60 10.03 14.09
N ALA A 402 3.43 9.83 13.48
CA ALA A 402 2.73 10.90 12.75
C ALA A 402 2.31 12.05 13.68
N LEU A 403 1.87 11.74 14.91
CA LEU A 403 1.55 12.75 15.91
C LEU A 403 2.80 13.53 16.36
N GLY A 404 3.93 12.85 16.59
CA GLY A 404 5.22 13.50 16.87
C GLY A 404 5.63 14.46 15.76
N ALA A 405 5.63 14.00 14.50
CA ALA A 405 5.95 14.81 13.33
C ALA A 405 4.99 15.99 13.12
N SER A 406 3.70 15.82 13.43
CA SER A 406 2.70 16.88 13.37
C SER A 406 2.97 17.98 14.41
N LEU A 407 3.31 17.59 15.64
CA LEU A 407 3.70 18.53 16.71
C LEU A 407 5.01 19.25 16.39
N GLU A 408 5.99 18.54 15.81
CA GLU A 408 7.24 19.13 15.33
C GLU A 408 6.99 20.16 14.23
N HIS A 409 6.16 19.82 13.23
CA HIS A 409 5.77 20.76 12.19
C HIS A 409 5.10 22.01 12.76
N MET A 410 4.16 21.84 13.71
CA MET A 410 3.53 22.96 14.40
C MET A 410 4.57 23.82 15.14
N ALA A 411 5.53 23.21 15.82
CA ALA A 411 6.61 23.92 16.50
C ALA A 411 7.45 24.75 15.52
N LEU A 412 7.80 24.18 14.37
CA LEU A 412 8.60 24.84 13.34
C LEU A 412 7.85 25.99 12.66
N VAL A 413 6.58 25.81 12.31
CA VAL A 413 5.80 26.82 11.57
C VAL A 413 5.28 27.95 12.44
N THR A 414 5.03 27.71 13.74
CA THR A 414 4.50 28.74 14.65
C THR A 414 5.53 29.24 15.67
N GLY A 415 6.70 28.62 15.77
CA GLY A 415 7.68 28.89 16.83
C GLY A 415 7.22 28.45 18.24
N SER A 416 6.26 27.52 18.35
CA SER A 416 5.69 27.08 19.62
C SER A 416 6.65 26.21 20.43
N THR A 417 7.16 26.74 21.54
CA THR A 417 8.03 26.00 22.48
C THR A 417 7.30 24.84 23.17
N ARG A 418 6.00 25.01 23.45
CA ARG A 418 5.15 23.94 24.00
C ARG A 418 4.98 22.79 23.01
N ALA A 419 4.71 23.09 21.74
CA ALA A 419 4.57 22.05 20.71
C ALA A 419 5.89 21.30 20.52
N LYS A 420 7.02 22.02 20.56
CA LYS A 420 8.36 21.43 20.54
C LYS A 420 8.57 20.45 21.71
N ALA A 421 8.27 20.88 22.94
CA ALA A 421 8.40 20.02 24.12
C ALA A 421 7.50 18.77 24.03
N MET A 422 6.29 18.90 23.47
CA MET A 422 5.38 17.77 23.26
C MET A 422 5.89 16.79 22.19
N ALA A 423 6.46 17.30 21.10
CA ALA A 423 7.06 16.49 20.04
C ALA A 423 8.26 15.70 20.56
N GLU A 424 9.22 16.37 21.21
CA GLU A 424 10.42 15.74 21.80
C GLU A 424 10.05 14.69 22.85
N ALA A 425 9.01 14.97 23.66
CA ALA A 425 8.51 14.00 24.63
C ALA A 425 7.81 12.80 23.97
N MET A 426 7.14 12.99 22.84
CA MET A 426 6.53 11.90 22.05
C MET A 426 7.62 11.02 21.43
N ASP A 427 8.66 11.60 20.84
CA ASP A 427 9.80 10.85 20.29
C ASP A 427 10.48 9.99 21.36
N TRP A 428 10.66 10.55 22.56
CA TRP A 428 11.17 9.78 23.69
C TRP A 428 10.24 8.64 24.10
N ALA A 429 8.93 8.88 24.14
CA ALA A 429 7.93 7.87 24.48
C ALA A 429 7.90 6.73 23.45
N VAL A 430 7.98 7.05 22.16
CA VAL A 430 8.13 6.07 21.07
C VAL A 430 9.42 5.27 21.25
N GLY A 431 10.53 5.91 21.61
CA GLY A 431 11.78 5.23 21.93
C GLY A 431 11.63 4.22 23.07
N GLN A 432 10.97 4.60 24.17
CA GLN A 432 10.69 3.68 25.28
C GLN A 432 9.73 2.55 24.91
N TYR A 433 8.73 2.84 24.07
CA TYR A 433 7.81 1.83 23.52
C TYR A 433 8.58 0.73 22.77
N LEU A 434 9.55 1.12 21.94
CA LEU A 434 10.38 0.20 21.17
C LEU A 434 11.36 -0.57 22.08
N VAL A 435 12.13 0.13 22.92
CA VAL A 435 13.16 -0.47 23.78
C VAL A 435 12.56 -1.47 24.77
N ASN A 436 11.37 -1.17 25.32
CA ASN A 436 10.71 -2.03 26.29
C ASN A 436 9.76 -3.04 25.65
N ASN A 437 9.80 -3.18 24.31
CA ASN A 437 8.99 -4.12 23.52
C ASN A 437 7.50 -4.08 23.88
N LYS A 438 6.92 -2.87 23.93
CA LYS A 438 5.50 -2.66 24.30
C LYS A 438 4.54 -2.71 23.12
N ALA A 439 4.98 -3.29 22.00
CA ALA A 439 4.15 -3.50 20.84
C ALA A 439 3.08 -4.57 21.05
N PRO A 440 1.94 -4.50 20.34
CA PRO A 440 0.89 -5.51 20.40
C PRO A 440 1.43 -6.89 20.03
N GLN A 441 1.16 -7.86 20.89
CA GLN A 441 1.47 -9.26 20.67
C GLN A 441 0.34 -9.95 19.90
N ARG A 442 0.65 -11.06 19.26
CA ARG A 442 -0.32 -11.80 18.43
C ARG A 442 -1.17 -12.79 19.21
N LYS A 443 -0.73 -13.17 20.40
CA LYS A 443 -1.35 -14.19 21.23
C LYS A 443 -2.36 -13.53 22.19
N VAL A 444 -3.56 -14.10 22.24
CA VAL A 444 -4.61 -13.68 23.16
C VAL A 444 -4.14 -13.80 24.62
N GLY A 445 -4.44 -12.77 25.41
CA GLY A 445 -4.06 -12.66 26.82
C GLY A 445 -2.73 -11.93 27.05
N ASP A 446 -1.92 -11.75 26.00
CA ASP A 446 -0.77 -10.85 26.02
C ASP A 446 -1.19 -9.42 25.67
N LEU A 447 -0.26 -8.46 25.78
CA LEU A 447 -0.52 -7.05 25.48
C LEU A 447 -1.02 -6.87 24.04
N ASP A 448 -2.15 -6.19 23.84
CA ASP A 448 -2.68 -5.87 22.52
C ASP A 448 -2.58 -4.36 22.22
N ASN A 449 -3.26 -3.88 21.16
CA ASN A 449 -3.30 -2.46 20.78
C ASN A 449 -3.64 -1.53 21.96
N ARG A 450 -4.63 -1.86 22.78
CA ARG A 450 -5.06 -1.01 23.90
C ARG A 450 -3.96 -0.89 24.95
N GLY A 451 -3.28 -2.00 25.21
CA GLY A 451 -2.11 -2.03 26.08
C GLY A 451 -0.95 -1.18 25.56
N SER A 452 -0.69 -1.21 24.25
CA SER A 452 0.34 -0.36 23.63
C SER A 452 0.04 1.14 23.79
N HIS A 453 -1.22 1.54 23.61
CA HIS A 453 -1.67 2.93 23.82
C HIS A 453 -1.45 3.39 25.26
N PHE A 454 -1.77 2.52 26.24
CA PHE A 454 -1.50 2.81 27.64
C PHE A 454 0.00 3.06 27.91
N TYR A 455 0.89 2.20 27.39
CA TYR A 455 2.33 2.38 27.58
C TYR A 455 2.88 3.65 26.94
N VAL A 456 2.41 4.00 25.74
CA VAL A 456 2.79 5.27 25.11
C VAL A 456 2.30 6.47 25.92
N ALA A 457 1.05 6.43 26.42
CA ALA A 457 0.53 7.48 27.29
C ALA A 457 1.35 7.62 28.59
N LEU A 458 1.73 6.49 29.21
CA LEU A 458 2.59 6.46 30.39
C LEU A 458 3.96 7.11 30.11
N TYR A 459 4.66 6.66 29.07
CA TYR A 459 5.98 7.18 28.74
C TYR A 459 5.94 8.64 28.31
N TRP A 460 4.90 9.05 27.58
CA TRP A 460 4.74 10.44 27.16
C TRP A 460 4.47 11.36 28.35
N ALA A 461 3.59 10.97 29.27
CA ALA A 461 3.36 11.70 30.51
C ALA A 461 4.64 11.82 31.36
N GLN A 462 5.41 10.73 31.47
CA GLN A 462 6.70 10.74 32.18
C GLN A 462 7.72 11.69 31.55
N ALA A 463 7.82 11.72 30.22
CA ALA A 463 8.71 12.64 29.51
C ALA A 463 8.27 14.10 29.67
N LEU A 464 6.97 14.37 29.50
CA LEU A 464 6.38 15.69 29.66
C LEU A 464 6.57 16.24 31.07
N ALA A 465 6.48 15.40 32.10
CA ALA A 465 6.70 15.77 33.49
C ALA A 465 8.19 16.06 33.82
N LYS A 466 9.13 15.50 33.04
CA LYS A 466 10.59 15.60 33.30
C LYS A 466 11.30 16.65 32.45
N GLN A 467 10.74 17.03 31.30
CA GLN A 467 11.37 18.02 30.43
C GLN A 467 11.46 19.41 31.11
N THR A 468 12.42 20.21 30.66
CA THR A 468 12.74 21.53 31.23
C THR A 468 12.44 22.70 30.29
N THR A 469 11.97 22.42 29.06
CA THR A 469 11.65 23.39 28.02
C THR A 469 10.37 24.19 28.32
N ASP A 470 9.35 23.58 28.92
CA ASP A 470 8.10 24.20 29.39
C ASP A 470 7.79 23.73 30.83
N PRO A 471 8.22 24.48 31.87
CA PRO A 471 7.98 24.10 33.26
C PRO A 471 6.49 24.04 33.66
N ALA A 472 5.63 24.82 33.00
CA ALA A 472 4.20 24.79 33.28
C ALA A 472 3.59 23.47 32.78
N LEU A 473 3.97 23.05 31.58
CA LEU A 473 3.59 21.75 31.02
C LEU A 473 4.09 20.59 31.90
N ALA A 474 5.34 20.67 32.37
CA ALA A 474 5.89 19.67 33.29
C ALA A 474 5.07 19.54 34.57
N LYS A 475 4.68 20.67 35.17
CA LYS A 475 3.81 20.68 36.36
C LYS A 475 2.43 20.07 36.08
N THR A 476 1.83 20.37 34.93
CA THR A 476 0.53 19.79 34.52
C THR A 476 0.59 18.27 34.42
N PHE A 477 1.66 17.72 33.82
CA PHE A 477 1.77 16.27 33.58
C PHE A 477 2.35 15.48 34.76
N ALA A 478 2.88 16.13 35.79
CA ALA A 478 3.47 15.46 36.94
C ALA A 478 2.49 14.53 37.67
N GLY A 479 1.23 14.98 37.88
CA GLY A 479 0.19 14.18 38.51
C GLY A 479 -0.22 12.98 37.67
N LEU A 480 -0.51 13.21 36.38
CA LEU A 480 -0.86 12.14 35.44
C LEU A 480 0.26 11.08 35.34
N ALA A 481 1.52 11.50 35.25
CA ALA A 481 2.65 10.58 35.19
C ALA A 481 2.76 9.71 36.45
N ALA A 482 2.55 10.30 37.63
CA ALA A 482 2.55 9.57 38.90
C ALA A 482 1.40 8.56 38.98
N ASP A 483 0.18 8.98 38.63
CA ASP A 483 -1.02 8.14 38.68
C ASP A 483 -0.92 6.94 37.72
N LEU A 484 -0.49 7.17 36.46
CA LEU A 484 -0.30 6.10 35.48
C LEU A 484 0.81 5.14 35.91
N THR A 485 1.91 5.64 36.48
CA THR A 485 3.02 4.81 36.96
C THR A 485 2.59 3.95 38.15
N ALA A 486 1.86 4.52 39.11
CA ALA A 486 1.40 3.80 40.29
C ALA A 486 0.37 2.70 39.98
N ASN A 487 -0.39 2.86 38.89
CA ASN A 487 -1.49 1.96 38.52
C ASN A 487 -1.16 1.06 37.31
N GLU A 488 0.10 0.97 36.89
CA GLU A 488 0.52 0.19 35.71
C GLU A 488 -0.02 -1.25 35.73
N ALA A 489 0.26 -1.99 36.82
CA ALA A 489 -0.13 -3.40 36.92
C ALA A 489 -1.65 -3.59 36.89
N THR A 490 -2.41 -2.71 37.55
CA THR A 490 -3.88 -2.76 37.58
C THR A 490 -4.45 -2.52 36.19
N ILE A 491 -3.99 -1.47 35.50
CA ILE A 491 -4.47 -1.10 34.16
C ILE A 491 -4.19 -2.22 33.16
N VAL A 492 -2.95 -2.75 33.13
CA VAL A 492 -2.60 -3.85 32.23
C VAL A 492 -3.43 -5.10 32.54
N GLY A 493 -3.67 -5.40 33.83
CA GLY A 493 -4.53 -6.49 34.25
C GLY A 493 -5.97 -6.35 33.72
N GLU A 494 -6.57 -5.17 33.86
CA GLU A 494 -7.92 -4.88 33.35
C GLU A 494 -8.01 -4.98 31.82
N LEU A 495 -7.01 -4.47 31.09
CA LEU A 495 -6.96 -4.54 29.63
C LEU A 495 -6.85 -5.99 29.13
N ASN A 496 -5.97 -6.80 29.73
CA ASN A 496 -5.77 -8.18 29.32
C ASN A 496 -6.94 -9.09 29.72
N ALA A 497 -7.61 -8.80 30.85
CA ALA A 497 -8.77 -9.56 31.31
C ALA A 497 -9.99 -9.45 30.37
N ALA A 498 -10.05 -8.42 29.51
CA ALA A 498 -11.12 -8.28 28.52
C ALA A 498 -10.98 -9.27 27.34
N GLN A 499 -9.79 -9.82 27.11
CA GLN A 499 -9.49 -10.66 25.95
C GLN A 499 -10.01 -12.10 26.11
N GLY A 500 -10.03 -12.85 25.00
CA GLY A 500 -10.37 -14.28 24.96
C GLY A 500 -11.86 -14.58 24.87
N THR A 501 -12.70 -13.56 24.71
CA THR A 501 -14.14 -13.69 24.54
C THR A 501 -14.59 -12.96 23.28
N PRO A 502 -15.60 -13.47 22.54
CA PRO A 502 -16.18 -12.73 21.43
C PRO A 502 -16.76 -11.39 21.88
N VAL A 503 -16.66 -10.37 21.03
CA VAL A 503 -17.21 -9.05 21.28
C VAL A 503 -18.12 -8.60 20.13
N ASP A 504 -19.24 -7.99 20.49
CA ASP A 504 -20.18 -7.41 19.54
C ASP A 504 -20.04 -5.87 19.54
N ILE A 505 -19.63 -5.32 18.41
CA ILE A 505 -19.55 -3.87 18.19
C ILE A 505 -20.75 -3.31 17.41
N GLY A 506 -21.78 -4.11 17.14
CA GLY A 506 -23.02 -3.66 16.50
C GLY A 506 -22.91 -3.36 15.00
N GLY A 507 -21.86 -3.81 14.32
CA GLY A 507 -21.66 -3.61 12.89
C GLY A 507 -20.24 -3.93 12.43
N TYR A 508 -19.96 -3.75 11.13
CA TYR A 508 -18.60 -3.88 10.57
C TYR A 508 -18.13 -2.57 9.94
N PHE A 509 -18.78 -2.13 8.85
CA PHE A 509 -18.46 -0.85 8.20
C PHE A 509 -18.95 0.36 8.99
N HIS A 510 -20.00 0.18 9.78
CA HIS A 510 -20.60 1.22 10.61
C HIS A 510 -20.99 0.60 11.97
N PRO A 511 -20.02 0.42 12.89
CA PRO A 511 -20.28 -0.13 14.20
C PRO A 511 -21.08 0.85 15.07
N ASP A 512 -21.73 0.32 16.11
CA ASP A 512 -22.35 1.14 17.15
C ASP A 512 -21.25 1.77 18.02
N CYS A 513 -21.24 3.11 18.11
CA CYS A 513 -20.18 3.84 18.81
C CYS A 513 -20.09 3.47 20.30
N ALA A 514 -21.22 3.28 20.98
CA ALA A 514 -21.22 2.98 22.41
C ALA A 514 -20.66 1.57 22.69
N LYS A 515 -21.03 0.59 21.86
CA LYS A 515 -20.48 -0.77 21.94
C LYS A 515 -18.98 -0.79 21.61
N ALA A 516 -18.57 -0.08 20.56
CA ALA A 516 -17.16 0.02 20.18
C ALA A 516 -16.31 0.68 21.27
N ASP A 517 -16.78 1.79 21.86
CA ASP A 517 -16.11 2.48 22.96
C ASP A 517 -15.94 1.58 24.19
N ALA A 518 -16.99 0.85 24.56
CA ALA A 518 -16.94 -0.09 25.68
C ALA A 518 -15.92 -1.22 25.44
N ALA A 519 -15.86 -1.75 24.22
CA ALA A 519 -14.91 -2.79 23.83
C ALA A 519 -13.45 -2.29 23.75
N LEU A 520 -13.24 -1.06 23.27
CA LEU A 520 -11.92 -0.48 23.08
C LEU A 520 -11.33 0.15 24.35
N ARG A 521 -12.17 0.48 25.34
CA ARG A 521 -11.74 1.14 26.59
C ARG A 521 -12.16 0.37 27.86
N PRO A 522 -11.79 -0.91 28.03
CA PRO A 522 -12.29 -1.74 29.12
C PRO A 522 -11.68 -1.41 30.49
N SER A 523 -10.53 -0.73 30.55
CA SER A 523 -9.90 -0.37 31.83
C SER A 523 -10.60 0.81 32.50
N GLN A 524 -11.34 0.52 33.57
CA GLN A 524 -12.02 1.54 34.39
C GLN A 524 -11.00 2.44 35.08
N THR A 525 -9.89 1.87 35.56
CA THR A 525 -8.83 2.61 36.23
C THR A 525 -8.20 3.65 35.30
N LEU A 526 -7.82 3.24 34.07
CA LEU A 526 -7.25 4.16 33.08
C LEU A 526 -8.24 5.27 32.70
N ASN A 527 -9.50 4.91 32.45
CA ASN A 527 -10.53 5.87 32.08
C ASN A 527 -10.78 6.91 33.20
N ALA A 528 -10.78 6.49 34.46
CA ALA A 528 -10.94 7.38 35.60
C ALA A 528 -9.77 8.38 35.73
N ILE A 529 -8.53 7.90 35.60
CA ILE A 529 -7.32 8.74 35.65
C ILE A 529 -7.36 9.81 34.54
N LEU A 530 -7.62 9.42 33.30
CA LEU A 530 -7.64 10.35 32.16
C LEU A 530 -8.78 11.38 32.29
N LYS A 531 -9.95 10.98 32.79
CA LYS A 531 -11.07 11.91 33.02
C LYS A 531 -10.75 12.94 34.11
N GLY A 532 -10.10 12.52 35.20
CA GLY A 532 -9.69 13.44 36.28
C GLY A 532 -8.70 14.51 35.79
N GLN A 533 -7.77 14.13 34.92
CA GLN A 533 -6.74 15.03 34.39
C GLN A 533 -7.26 15.95 33.27
N ALA A 534 -8.20 15.49 32.45
CA ALA A 534 -8.87 16.35 31.45
C ALA A 534 -9.63 17.51 32.11
N VAL A 535 -10.24 17.27 33.27
CA VAL A 535 -10.88 18.32 34.08
C VAL A 535 -9.84 19.29 34.67
N ALA A 536 -8.67 18.79 35.08
CA ALA A 536 -7.60 19.61 35.65
C ALA A 536 -6.81 20.44 34.61
N ALA A 537 -6.79 20.03 33.34
CA ALA A 537 -6.13 20.78 32.25
C ALA A 537 -7.02 21.89 31.64
N LEU A 538 -8.34 21.78 31.80
CA LEU A 538 -9.33 22.79 31.38
C LEU A 538 -9.62 23.85 32.45
N ALA A 539 -9.32 23.54 33.72
CA ALA A 539 -9.38 24.45 34.86
C ALA A 539 -8.04 25.18 35.04
#